data_AF-R7AQ57-F1
#
_entry.id   AF-R7AQ57-F1
#
_cell.length_a   1.000
_cell.length_b   1.000
_cell.length_c   1.000
_cell.angle_alpha   90.00
_cell.angle_beta   90.00
_cell.angle_gamma   90.00
#
_symmetry.space_group_name_H-M   'P 1'
#
loop_
_entity.id
_entity.type
_entity.pdbx_description
1 polymer ?
#
loop_
_entity_poly.entity_id
_entity_poly.type
_entity_poly.pdbx_seq_one_letter_code
_entity_poly.pdbx_strand_id
1 'polypeptide(L)'
;MKKTLSIILCLALVILSFTACSSSNALTEENVTKTVDTSFEALKEFDTDKLQKYVDSSTLNTIANYAQKQEQFKTLGQAIFENLDYEIKDIDLDKKTVTITVKNKDLSDGAKKFAEEITSEYSGVQLLGKLNDVSFLNTKLAELKDLISKAKMEEDGIDITLNIEQGSKNLKLAFDDTAENAVSGGALNAIKSLS
;
A
#
# COMPACT_ATOMS: atom_id res chain seq x y z
N MET A 1 28.58 5.90 -44.77
CA MET A 1 29.09 5.11 -43.61
C MET A 1 29.05 5.86 -42.28
N LYS A 2 29.12 7.20 -42.22
CA LYS A 2 29.08 7.95 -40.94
C LYS A 2 27.70 8.02 -40.26
N LYS A 3 26.60 8.04 -41.02
CA LYS A 3 25.24 8.15 -40.47
C LYS A 3 24.72 6.84 -39.86
N THR A 4 25.10 5.69 -40.40
CA THR A 4 24.74 4.37 -39.85
C THR A 4 25.53 4.03 -38.59
N LEU A 5 26.79 4.44 -38.49
CA LEU A 5 27.60 4.26 -37.29
C LEU A 5 27.10 5.09 -36.10
N SER A 6 26.62 6.32 -36.35
CA SER A 6 26.06 7.19 -35.30
C SER A 6 24.74 6.67 -34.73
N ILE A 7 23.91 6.01 -35.55
CA ILE A 7 22.64 5.43 -35.11
C ILE A 7 22.89 4.17 -34.27
N ILE A 8 23.87 3.33 -34.65
CA ILE A 8 24.26 2.15 -33.87
C ILE A 8 24.90 2.56 -32.54
N LEU A 9 25.68 3.65 -32.52
CA LEU A 9 26.27 4.18 -31.28
C LEU A 9 25.22 4.80 -30.34
N CYS A 10 24.22 5.49 -30.88
CA CYS A 10 23.10 6.00 -30.08
C CYS A 10 22.19 4.87 -29.56
N LEU A 11 21.94 3.80 -30.34
CA LEU A 11 21.23 2.63 -29.84
C LEU A 11 22.04 1.86 -28.78
N ALA A 12 23.37 1.77 -28.94
CA ALA A 12 24.24 1.16 -27.94
C ALA A 12 24.28 1.98 -26.63
N LEU A 13 24.23 3.31 -26.70
CA LEU A 13 24.17 4.19 -25.52
C LEU A 13 22.83 4.12 -24.79
N VAL A 14 21.71 3.92 -25.49
CA VAL A 14 20.38 3.71 -24.87
C VAL A 14 20.29 2.32 -24.21
N ILE A 15 20.98 1.30 -24.74
CA ILE A 15 21.02 -0.03 -24.13
C ILE A 15 22.01 -0.10 -22.95
N LEU A 16 23.01 0.79 -22.89
CA LEU A 16 23.97 0.88 -21.77
C LEU A 16 23.54 1.84 -20.64
N SER A 17 22.54 2.69 -20.87
CA SER A 17 21.97 3.59 -19.84
C SER A 17 20.78 2.99 -19.09
N PHE A 18 20.33 1.80 -19.48
CA PHE A 18 19.55 0.90 -18.63
C PHE A 18 20.40 -0.31 -18.27
N THR A 19 21.48 -0.10 -17.50
CA THR A 19 21.82 -1.17 -16.57
C THR A 19 20.59 -1.36 -15.72
N ALA A 20 19.94 -2.50 -15.91
CA ALA A 20 18.92 -2.99 -15.03
C ALA A 20 19.40 -2.70 -13.62
N CYS A 21 18.68 -1.81 -12.94
CA CYS A 21 18.84 -1.57 -11.52
C CYS A 21 18.42 -2.89 -10.88
N SER A 22 19.32 -3.87 -10.89
CA SER A 22 19.21 -5.11 -10.15
C SER A 22 18.88 -4.65 -8.75
N SER A 23 17.70 -5.03 -8.26
CA SER A 23 17.21 -4.70 -6.93
C SER A 23 18.37 -4.75 -5.94
N SER A 24 18.88 -3.57 -5.58
CA SER A 24 20.00 -3.42 -4.66
C SER A 24 19.38 -3.27 -3.29
N ASN A 25 19.81 -4.11 -2.35
CA ASN A 25 19.47 -3.98 -0.94
C ASN A 25 20.47 -3.11 -0.17
N ALA A 26 21.35 -2.40 -0.90
CA ALA A 26 22.25 -1.43 -0.30
C ALA A 26 21.42 -0.30 0.32
N LEU A 27 21.72 0.02 1.56
CA LEU A 27 21.03 1.07 2.31
C LEU A 27 21.60 2.43 1.90
N THR A 28 21.01 3.03 0.87
CA THR A 28 21.34 4.36 0.35
C THR A 28 20.06 5.18 0.22
N GLU A 29 20.14 6.50 0.28
CA GLU A 29 18.97 7.38 0.09
C GLU A 29 18.22 7.07 -1.20
N GLU A 30 18.93 6.88 -2.32
CA GLU A 30 18.32 6.53 -3.61
C GLU A 30 17.50 5.23 -3.54
N ASN A 31 18.04 4.17 -2.94
CA ASN A 31 17.34 2.90 -2.83
C ASN A 31 16.17 2.97 -1.85
N VAL A 32 16.29 3.77 -0.78
CA VAL A 32 15.21 4.01 0.18
C VAL A 32 14.06 4.76 -0.50
N THR A 33 14.34 5.88 -1.18
CA THR A 33 13.35 6.63 -1.95
C THR A 33 12.63 5.73 -2.96
N LYS A 34 13.38 4.95 -3.75
CA LYS A 34 12.80 4.01 -4.71
C LYS A 34 11.92 2.95 -4.04
N THR A 35 12.29 2.48 -2.85
CA THR A 35 11.50 1.50 -2.09
C THR A 35 10.22 2.13 -1.57
N VAL A 36 10.24 3.38 -1.10
CA VAL A 36 9.05 4.14 -0.75
C VAL A 36 8.15 4.30 -1.97
N ASP A 37 8.68 4.79 -3.10
CA ASP A 37 7.91 4.98 -4.32
C ASP A 37 7.26 3.69 -4.80
N THR A 38 8.02 2.59 -4.81
CA THR A 38 7.50 1.28 -5.21
C THR A 38 6.42 0.77 -4.25
N SER A 39 6.58 1.00 -2.94
CA SER A 39 5.63 0.54 -1.93
C SER A 39 4.32 1.32 -2.00
N PHE A 40 4.38 2.65 -2.18
CA PHE A 40 3.20 3.50 -2.29
C PHE A 40 2.48 3.35 -3.63
N GLU A 41 3.21 3.11 -4.73
CA GLU A 41 2.60 2.67 -5.99
C GLU A 41 1.89 1.33 -5.82
N ALA A 42 2.53 0.35 -5.16
CA ALA A 42 1.94 -0.95 -4.92
C ALA A 42 0.68 -0.88 -4.03
N LEU A 43 0.63 0.04 -3.06
CA LEU A 43 -0.58 0.31 -2.28
C LEU A 43 -1.71 0.82 -3.18
N LYS A 44 -1.45 1.85 -3.99
CA LYS A 44 -2.43 2.45 -4.93
C LYS A 44 -2.97 1.46 -5.95
N GLU A 45 -2.09 0.69 -6.58
CA GLU A 45 -2.47 -0.34 -7.56
C GLU A 45 -3.06 -1.59 -6.90
N PHE A 46 -2.87 -1.71 -5.58
CA PHE A 46 -3.08 -2.90 -4.79
C PHE A 46 -2.40 -4.14 -5.40
N ASP A 47 -1.13 -3.96 -5.80
CA ASP A 47 -0.26 -5.02 -6.32
C ASP A 47 0.23 -5.89 -5.16
N THR A 48 -0.47 -7.00 -4.94
CA THR A 48 -0.20 -7.92 -3.82
C THR A 48 1.21 -8.49 -3.84
N ASP A 49 1.81 -8.68 -5.02
CA ASP A 49 3.12 -9.29 -5.14
C ASP A 49 4.21 -8.27 -4.79
N LYS A 50 4.07 -7.02 -5.24
CA LYS A 50 4.94 -5.92 -4.81
C LYS A 50 4.76 -5.62 -3.31
N LEU A 51 3.53 -5.60 -2.80
CA LEU A 51 3.26 -5.36 -1.37
C LEU A 51 3.96 -6.40 -0.50
N GLN A 52 3.78 -7.69 -0.77
CA GLN A 52 4.46 -8.77 -0.02
C GLN A 52 5.99 -8.73 -0.15
N LYS A 53 6.51 -8.14 -1.22
CA LYS A 53 7.94 -8.03 -1.48
C LYS A 53 8.59 -6.83 -0.77
N TYR A 54 7.94 -5.67 -0.77
CA TYR A 54 8.53 -4.39 -0.34
C TYR A 54 7.95 -3.84 0.97
N VAL A 55 6.83 -4.39 1.46
CA VAL A 55 6.20 -3.97 2.72
C VAL A 55 6.17 -5.16 3.67
N ASP A 56 6.69 -4.96 4.89
CA ASP A 56 6.46 -5.89 5.98
C ASP A 56 5.32 -5.38 6.86
N SER A 57 4.18 -6.07 6.78
CA SER A 57 2.93 -5.71 7.47
C SER A 57 2.09 -6.95 7.66
N SER A 58 1.70 -7.26 8.89
CA SER A 58 0.80 -8.39 9.13
C SER A 58 -0.59 -8.16 8.55
N THR A 59 -1.10 -6.94 8.63
CA THR A 59 -2.45 -6.60 8.16
C THR A 59 -2.52 -6.62 6.64
N LEU A 60 -1.61 -5.92 5.95
CA LEU A 60 -1.57 -5.90 4.49
C LEU A 60 -1.28 -7.29 3.91
N ASN A 61 -0.39 -8.09 4.54
CA ASN A 61 -0.16 -9.47 4.10
C ASN A 61 -1.43 -10.32 4.21
N THR A 62 -2.20 -10.16 5.28
CA THR A 62 -3.48 -10.86 5.45
C THR A 62 -4.47 -10.47 4.34
N ILE A 63 -4.64 -9.17 4.10
CA ILE A 63 -5.57 -8.66 3.06
C ILE A 63 -5.10 -9.08 1.66
N ALA A 64 -3.80 -9.00 1.37
CA ALA A 64 -3.21 -9.42 0.09
C ALA A 64 -3.48 -10.90 -0.20
N ASN A 65 -3.37 -11.78 0.81
CA ASN A 65 -3.69 -13.20 0.67
C ASN A 65 -5.16 -13.46 0.33
N TYR A 66 -6.08 -12.62 0.82
CA TYR A 66 -7.49 -12.69 0.44
C TYR A 66 -7.72 -12.13 -0.97
N ALA A 67 -7.05 -11.04 -1.32
CA ALA A 67 -7.12 -10.43 -2.66
C ALA A 67 -6.55 -11.32 -3.78
N GLN A 68 -5.56 -12.15 -3.48
CA GLN A 68 -5.08 -13.20 -4.39
C GLN A 68 -6.12 -14.28 -4.68
N LYS A 69 -7.13 -14.45 -3.81
CA LYS A 69 -8.19 -15.47 -3.94
C LYS A 69 -9.51 -14.91 -4.46
N GLN A 70 -9.82 -13.66 -4.12
CA GLN A 70 -11.08 -13.00 -4.45
C GLN A 70 -10.81 -11.58 -4.94
N GLU A 71 -11.24 -11.28 -6.16
CA GLU A 71 -11.03 -9.98 -6.81
C GLU A 71 -11.67 -8.82 -6.03
N GLN A 72 -12.75 -9.07 -5.29
CA GLN A 72 -13.45 -8.05 -4.53
C GLN A 72 -12.54 -7.38 -3.49
N PHE A 73 -11.69 -8.13 -2.80
CA PHE A 73 -10.72 -7.57 -1.85
C PHE A 73 -9.64 -6.75 -2.56
N LYS A 74 -9.25 -7.13 -3.79
CA LYS A 74 -8.35 -6.32 -4.61
C LYS A 74 -8.98 -4.97 -4.95
N THR A 75 -10.22 -4.96 -5.44
CA THR A 75 -10.92 -3.72 -5.78
C THR A 75 -11.19 -2.84 -4.57
N LEU A 76 -11.41 -3.45 -3.40
CA LEU A 76 -11.55 -2.71 -2.15
C LEU A 76 -10.22 -2.05 -1.75
N GLY A 77 -9.11 -2.80 -1.80
CA GLY A 77 -7.78 -2.25 -1.53
C GLY A 77 -7.46 -1.07 -2.45
N GLN A 78 -7.74 -1.20 -3.75
CA GLN A 78 -7.60 -0.09 -4.69
C GLN A 78 -8.44 1.13 -4.28
N ALA A 79 -9.71 0.93 -3.90
CA ALA A 79 -10.56 2.04 -3.45
C ALA A 79 -10.02 2.74 -2.19
N ILE A 80 -9.48 1.97 -1.22
CA ILE A 80 -8.90 2.51 0.02
C ILE A 80 -7.67 3.38 -0.30
N PHE A 81 -6.83 2.95 -1.23
CA PHE A 81 -5.54 3.60 -1.48
C PHE A 81 -5.49 4.48 -2.72
N GLU A 82 -6.53 4.56 -3.55
CA GLU A 82 -6.54 5.31 -4.83
C GLU A 82 -6.06 6.76 -4.65
N ASN A 83 -6.43 7.40 -3.54
CA ASN A 83 -6.09 8.80 -3.23
C ASN A 83 -4.91 8.93 -2.25
N LEU A 84 -4.19 7.84 -1.98
CA LEU A 84 -3.03 7.84 -1.12
C LEU A 84 -1.91 8.66 -1.77
N ASP A 85 -1.49 9.69 -1.07
CA ASP A 85 -0.34 10.53 -1.42
C ASP A 85 0.67 10.53 -0.28
N TYR A 86 1.92 10.84 -0.61
CA TYR A 86 3.00 10.89 0.38
C TYR A 86 4.10 11.88 0.00
N GLU A 87 4.80 12.35 1.01
CA GLU A 87 6.00 13.16 0.87
C GLU A 87 7.09 12.62 1.81
N ILE A 88 8.27 12.31 1.27
CA ILE A 88 9.42 11.95 2.12
C ILE A 88 9.94 13.21 2.79
N LYS A 89 9.99 13.20 4.13
CA LYS A 89 10.51 14.30 4.94
C LYS A 89 11.96 14.11 5.32
N ASP A 90 12.33 12.89 5.70
CA ASP A 90 13.67 12.58 6.20
C ASP A 90 14.03 11.11 5.95
N ILE A 91 15.29 10.86 5.63
CA ILE A 91 15.87 9.52 5.52
C ILE A 91 17.08 9.47 6.46
N ASP A 92 16.99 8.64 7.49
CA ASP A 92 18.08 8.41 8.44
C ASP A 92 18.65 7.00 8.19
N LEU A 93 19.77 6.94 7.46
CA LEU A 93 20.42 5.67 7.12
C LEU A 93 21.10 5.01 8.33
N ASP A 94 21.48 5.78 9.34
CA ASP A 94 22.13 5.25 10.55
C ASP A 94 21.12 4.57 11.45
N LYS A 95 19.95 5.21 11.65
CA LYS A 95 18.81 4.61 12.36
C LYS A 95 18.00 3.65 11.50
N LYS A 96 18.25 3.62 10.20
CA LYS A 96 17.52 2.83 9.21
C LYS A 96 16.02 3.16 9.20
N THR A 97 15.69 4.44 9.15
CA THR A 97 14.31 4.91 9.15
C THR A 97 14.05 5.89 8.02
N VAL A 98 12.81 5.93 7.55
CA VAL A 98 12.31 6.99 6.67
C VAL A 98 11.07 7.61 7.29
N THR A 99 11.04 8.93 7.39
CA THR A 99 9.86 9.69 7.84
C THR A 99 9.15 10.25 6.63
N ILE A 100 7.86 10.00 6.56
CA ILE A 100 7.00 10.40 5.45
C ILE A 100 5.72 11.05 5.98
N THR A 101 5.27 12.12 5.34
CA THR A 101 3.91 12.62 5.51
C THR A 101 3.01 11.83 4.59
N VAL A 102 1.95 11.24 5.13
CA VAL A 102 0.94 10.50 4.37
C VAL A 102 -0.35 11.28 4.32
N LYS A 103 -0.98 11.34 3.14
CA LYS A 103 -2.32 11.91 2.95
C LYS A 103 -3.22 10.87 2.32
N ASN A 104 -4.41 10.69 2.89
CA ASN A 104 -5.45 9.87 2.29
C ASN A 104 -6.80 10.51 2.64
N LYS A 105 -7.89 9.94 2.13
CA LYS A 105 -9.22 10.24 2.63
C LYS A 105 -9.35 9.85 4.10
N ASP A 106 -10.15 10.60 4.85
CA ASP A 106 -10.62 10.16 6.16
C ASP A 106 -11.68 9.07 5.97
N LEU A 107 -11.24 7.84 6.19
CA LEU A 107 -12.05 6.63 6.06
C LEU A 107 -12.59 6.16 7.42
N SER A 108 -12.25 6.84 8.52
CA SER A 108 -12.54 6.38 9.88
C SER A 108 -14.04 6.23 10.14
N ASP A 109 -14.84 7.26 9.85
CA ASP A 109 -16.30 7.23 10.04
C ASP A 109 -16.99 6.19 9.16
N GLY A 110 -16.59 6.11 7.88
CA GLY A 110 -17.14 5.15 6.93
C GLY A 110 -16.83 3.71 7.33
N ALA A 111 -15.58 3.44 7.71
CA ALA A 111 -15.14 2.11 8.16
C ALA A 111 -15.83 1.71 9.48
N LYS A 112 -15.93 2.64 10.45
CA LYS A 112 -16.61 2.41 11.71
C LYS A 112 -18.08 2.05 11.49
N LYS A 113 -18.80 2.87 10.72
CA LYS A 113 -20.22 2.64 10.41
C LYS A 113 -20.43 1.27 9.77
N PHE A 114 -19.62 0.94 8.75
CA PHE A 114 -19.70 -0.35 8.08
C PHE A 114 -19.44 -1.52 9.05
N ALA A 115 -18.44 -1.38 9.91
CA ALA A 115 -18.10 -2.40 10.89
C ALA A 115 -19.19 -2.57 11.98
N GLU A 116 -19.79 -1.50 12.47
CA GLU A 116 -20.94 -1.55 13.39
C GLU A 116 -22.15 -2.24 12.75
N GLU A 117 -22.49 -1.87 11.51
CA GLU A 117 -23.60 -2.48 10.77
C GLU A 117 -23.37 -3.99 10.56
N ILE A 118 -22.21 -4.38 10.04
CA ILE A 118 -21.93 -5.78 9.71
C ILE A 118 -21.83 -6.67 10.96
N THR A 119 -21.31 -6.14 12.07
CA THR A 119 -21.20 -6.89 13.34
C THR A 119 -22.51 -6.96 14.11
N SER A 120 -23.46 -6.05 13.84
CA SER A 120 -24.83 -6.17 14.35
C SER A 120 -25.63 -7.29 13.68
N GLU A 121 -25.31 -7.61 12.41
CA GLU A 121 -25.98 -8.63 11.61
C GLU A 121 -25.33 -10.02 11.74
N TYR A 122 -24.01 -10.07 11.93
CA TYR A 122 -23.24 -11.30 11.88
C TYR A 122 -22.20 -11.38 13.00
N SER A 123 -22.12 -12.55 13.64
CA SER A 123 -20.98 -12.88 14.50
C SER A 123 -19.68 -13.02 13.70
N GLY A 124 -18.53 -12.90 14.38
CA GLY A 124 -17.22 -13.11 13.75
C GLY A 124 -17.08 -14.46 13.03
N VAL A 125 -17.62 -15.55 13.60
CA VAL A 125 -17.59 -16.89 12.97
C VAL A 125 -18.42 -16.93 11.69
N GLN A 126 -19.58 -16.27 11.68
CA GLN A 126 -20.40 -16.17 10.46
C GLN A 126 -19.67 -15.36 9.39
N LEU A 127 -19.02 -14.25 9.77
CA LEU A 127 -18.24 -13.44 8.84
C LEU A 127 -17.07 -14.19 8.23
N LEU A 128 -16.35 -15.01 9.02
CA LEU A 128 -15.31 -15.90 8.48
C LEU A 128 -15.86 -16.84 7.40
N GLY A 129 -17.07 -17.37 7.60
CA GLY A 129 -17.78 -18.19 6.61
C GLY A 129 -18.19 -17.43 5.35
N LYS A 130 -18.25 -16.09 5.39
CA LYS A 130 -18.61 -15.22 4.27
C LYS A 130 -17.44 -14.72 3.42
N LEU A 131 -16.20 -14.94 3.84
CA LEU A 131 -15.01 -14.47 3.11
C LEU A 131 -14.81 -15.11 1.73
N ASN A 132 -15.57 -16.14 1.38
CA ASN A 132 -15.60 -16.75 0.04
C ASN A 132 -17.00 -16.68 -0.62
N ASP A 133 -17.97 -16.01 0.01
CA ASP A 133 -19.32 -15.84 -0.52
C ASP A 133 -19.32 -14.63 -1.46
N VAL A 134 -19.12 -14.89 -2.75
CA VAL A 134 -18.99 -13.85 -3.79
C VAL A 134 -20.20 -12.91 -3.83
N SER A 135 -21.41 -13.42 -3.62
CA SER A 135 -22.61 -12.57 -3.61
C SER A 135 -22.59 -11.62 -2.41
N PHE A 136 -22.27 -12.15 -1.23
CA PHE A 136 -22.13 -11.33 -0.03
C PHE A 136 -21.05 -10.27 -0.17
N LEU A 137 -19.86 -10.65 -0.66
CA LEU A 137 -18.74 -9.74 -0.87
C LEU A 137 -19.08 -8.63 -1.88
N ASN A 138 -19.73 -8.98 -3.00
CA ASN A 138 -20.15 -7.99 -4.00
C ASN A 138 -21.07 -6.93 -3.39
N THR A 139 -22.04 -7.33 -2.55
CA THR A 139 -22.97 -6.40 -1.91
C THR A 139 -22.26 -5.56 -0.84
N LYS A 140 -21.70 -6.19 0.20
CA LYS A 140 -21.18 -5.46 1.35
C LYS A 140 -19.93 -4.63 1.01
N LEU A 141 -19.05 -5.12 0.12
CA LEU A 141 -17.88 -4.33 -0.28
C LEU A 141 -18.24 -3.22 -1.28
N ALA A 142 -19.36 -3.31 -2.01
CA ALA A 142 -19.85 -2.18 -2.79
C ALA A 142 -20.38 -1.05 -1.88
N GLU A 143 -21.09 -1.40 -0.80
CA GLU A 143 -21.53 -0.43 0.21
C GLU A 143 -20.33 0.29 0.85
N LEU A 144 -19.28 -0.45 1.24
CA LEU A 144 -18.07 0.15 1.78
C LEU A 144 -17.35 1.05 0.76
N LYS A 145 -17.24 0.62 -0.51
CA LYS A 145 -16.66 1.46 -1.58
C LYS A 145 -17.45 2.74 -1.81
N ASP A 146 -18.76 2.72 -1.68
CA ASP A 146 -19.60 3.92 -1.76
C ASP A 146 -19.29 4.89 -0.61
N LEU A 147 -19.11 4.40 0.62
CA LEU A 147 -18.66 5.23 1.75
C LEU A 147 -17.27 5.85 1.50
N ILE A 148 -16.31 5.06 1.00
CA ILE A 148 -14.97 5.53 0.63
C ILE A 148 -15.03 6.61 -0.46
N SER A 149 -15.90 6.45 -1.45
CA SER A 149 -16.04 7.42 -2.54
C SER A 149 -16.48 8.80 -2.03
N LYS A 150 -17.34 8.82 -1.00
CA LYS A 150 -17.92 10.03 -0.37
C LYS A 150 -17.03 10.64 0.71
N ALA A 151 -16.05 9.91 1.21
CA ALA A 151 -15.09 10.39 2.19
C ALA A 151 -14.28 11.57 1.63
N LYS A 152 -13.92 12.48 2.54
CA LYS A 152 -13.15 13.70 2.22
C LYS A 152 -11.66 13.42 2.35
N MET A 153 -10.85 14.14 1.58
CA MET A 153 -9.40 14.14 1.74
C MET A 153 -9.01 14.84 3.03
N GLU A 154 -8.05 14.27 3.76
CA GLU A 154 -7.35 14.95 4.85
C GLU A 154 -6.29 15.90 4.26
N GLU A 155 -6.37 17.19 4.61
CA GLU A 155 -5.51 18.22 4.01
C GLU A 155 -4.12 18.27 4.66
N ASP A 156 -4.04 18.07 5.97
CA ASP A 156 -2.81 18.27 6.74
C ASP A 156 -1.84 17.09 6.62
N GLY A 157 -2.35 15.88 6.39
CA GLY A 157 -1.56 14.65 6.38
C GLY A 157 -1.05 14.25 7.76
N ILE A 158 -0.47 13.06 7.85
CA ILE A 158 0.04 12.47 9.09
C ILE A 158 1.48 12.03 8.85
N ASP A 159 2.39 12.50 9.71
CA ASP A 159 3.77 12.05 9.69
C ASP A 159 3.88 10.66 10.34
N ILE A 160 4.49 9.73 9.63
CA ILE A 160 4.85 8.41 10.13
C ILE A 160 6.32 8.13 9.87
N THR A 161 6.95 7.39 10.77
CA THR A 161 8.33 6.92 10.61
C THR A 161 8.30 5.40 10.41
N LEU A 162 8.85 4.95 9.29
CA LEU A 162 8.93 3.55 8.91
C LEU A 162 10.35 3.04 9.12
N ASN A 163 10.48 1.84 9.69
CA ASN A 163 11.77 1.16 9.73
C ASN A 163 12.10 0.55 8.37
N ILE A 164 13.37 0.60 7.99
CA ILE A 164 13.90 0.09 6.74
C ILE A 164 14.60 -1.23 7.04
N GLU A 165 14.09 -2.31 6.47
CA GLU A 165 14.69 -3.63 6.59
C GLU A 165 15.48 -3.98 5.34
N GLN A 166 16.69 -4.50 5.52
CA GLN A 166 17.51 -4.99 4.41
C GLN A 166 17.19 -6.46 4.17
N GLY A 167 16.27 -6.73 3.26
CA GLY A 167 16.02 -8.08 2.76
C GLY A 167 17.20 -8.61 1.94
N SER A 168 17.15 -9.90 1.58
CA SER A 168 18.22 -10.55 0.81
C SER A 168 18.40 -10.00 -0.61
N LYS A 169 17.35 -9.38 -1.18
CA LYS A 169 17.34 -8.86 -2.56
C LYS A 169 16.80 -7.44 -2.69
N ASN A 170 16.12 -6.91 -1.68
CA ASN A 170 15.51 -5.58 -1.71
C ASN A 170 15.41 -5.03 -0.30
N LEU A 171 15.29 -3.71 -0.18
CA LEU A 171 14.82 -3.08 1.05
C LEU A 171 13.32 -3.35 1.22
N LYS A 172 12.86 -3.32 2.47
CA LYS A 172 11.44 -3.34 2.84
C LYS A 172 11.14 -2.22 3.82
N LEU A 173 9.89 -1.77 3.81
CA LEU A 173 9.37 -0.86 4.82
C LEU A 173 8.55 -1.67 5.82
N ALA A 174 8.91 -1.60 7.10
CA ALA A 174 8.13 -2.21 8.17
C ALA A 174 7.01 -1.25 8.57
N PHE A 175 5.78 -1.70 8.39
CA PHE A 175 4.56 -0.99 8.74
C PHE A 175 4.04 -1.56 10.05
N ASP A 176 4.04 -0.72 11.09
CA ASP A 176 3.35 -1.00 12.33
C ASP A 176 1.88 -0.55 12.27
N ASP A 177 1.15 -0.73 13.36
CA ASP A 177 -0.25 -0.32 13.48
C ASP A 177 -0.45 1.19 13.18
N THR A 178 0.52 2.04 13.52
CA THR A 178 0.44 3.49 13.28
C THR A 178 0.53 3.78 11.79
N ALA A 179 1.52 3.18 11.12
CA ALA A 179 1.73 3.30 9.69
C ALA A 179 0.53 2.74 8.90
N GLU A 180 0.08 1.53 9.24
CA GLU A 180 -1.09 0.90 8.62
C GLU A 180 -2.35 1.75 8.78
N ASN A 181 -2.57 2.34 9.96
CA ASN A 181 -3.70 3.22 10.19
C ASN A 181 -3.60 4.53 9.39
N ALA A 182 -2.40 5.14 9.31
CA ALA A 182 -2.20 6.36 8.55
C ALA A 182 -2.46 6.14 7.05
N VAL A 183 -1.88 5.09 6.44
CA VAL A 183 -2.09 4.82 5.01
C VAL A 183 -3.52 4.40 4.69
N SER A 184 -4.23 3.77 5.63
CA SER A 184 -5.64 3.39 5.47
C SER A 184 -6.63 4.51 5.81
N GLY A 185 -6.16 5.74 6.04
CA GLY A 185 -7.05 6.87 6.32
C GLY A 185 -7.82 6.74 7.64
N GLY A 186 -7.23 6.10 8.66
CA GLY A 186 -7.87 5.91 9.96
C GLY A 186 -8.80 4.70 10.06
N ALA A 187 -9.02 3.95 8.97
CA ALA A 187 -9.94 2.83 8.95
C ALA A 187 -9.55 1.70 9.93
N LEU A 188 -8.25 1.41 10.07
CA LEU A 188 -7.77 0.33 10.94
C LEU A 188 -8.14 0.57 12.41
N ASN A 189 -7.84 1.76 12.95
CA ASN A 189 -8.15 2.11 14.33
C ASN A 189 -9.65 2.21 14.57
N ALA A 190 -10.40 2.74 13.59
CA ALA A 190 -11.85 2.79 13.65
C ALA A 190 -12.46 1.40 13.86
N ILE A 191 -11.99 0.39 13.12
CA ILE A 191 -12.45 -1.00 13.26
C ILE A 191 -11.97 -1.63 14.57
N LYS A 192 -10.69 -1.46 14.93
CA LYS A 192 -10.13 -1.98 16.19
C LYS A 192 -10.82 -1.40 17.44
N SER A 193 -11.39 -0.20 17.35
CA SER A 193 -12.11 0.40 18.49
C SER A 193 -13.42 -0.32 18.87
N LEU A 194 -13.90 -1.23 18.01
CA LEU A 194 -15.14 -1.99 18.21
C LEU A 194 -14.89 -3.37 18.85
N SER A 195 -13.62 -3.81 18.96
CA SER A 195 -13.23 -5.11 19.51
C SER A 195 -12.94 -5.08 21.00
#